data_AF-A0A1M5XZZ6-F1
#
_entry.id   AF-A0A1M5XZZ6-F1
#
_cell.length_a   1.000
_cell.length_b   1.000
_cell.length_c   1.000
_cell.angle_alpha   90.00
_cell.angle_beta   90.00
_cell.angle_gamma   90.00
#
_symmetry.space_group_name_H-M   'P 1'
#
loop_
_entity.id
_entity.type
_entity.pdbx_description
1 polymer ?
#
loop_
_entity_poly.entity_id
_entity_poly.type
_entity_poly.pdbx_seq_one_letter_code
_entity_poly.pdbx_strand_id
1 'polypeptide(L)'
;MSPILKLLAFYYLCDQAAATQVLSSGDVATCMANYNQIKLEFIDEVPAPLGTPARAAQNRLGYAGFKAWEAANPDLVEELRAKAQLDLALLPKTGTIPIADLTGPLTHN
;
A
#
# COMPACT_ATOMS: atom_id res chain seq x y z
N MET A 1 -11.18 12.06 2.71
CA MET A 1 -10.21 10.98 3.03
C MET A 1 -8.81 11.48 2.69
N SER A 2 -7.87 11.39 3.62
CA SER A 2 -6.49 11.85 3.40
C SER A 2 -5.83 11.07 2.25
N PRO A 3 -5.05 11.71 1.34
CA PRO A 3 -4.35 11.02 0.25
C PRO A 3 -3.53 9.81 0.73
N ILE A 4 -2.87 9.93 1.89
CA ILE A 4 -2.04 8.84 2.45
C ILE A 4 -2.88 7.62 2.86
N LEU A 5 -4.10 7.80 3.37
CA LEU A 5 -4.97 6.69 3.77
C LEU A 5 -5.40 5.83 2.56
N LYS A 6 -5.57 6.45 1.39
CA LYS A 6 -5.84 5.70 0.14
C LYS A 6 -4.65 4.82 -0.24
N LEU A 7 -3.44 5.37 -0.19
CA LEU A 7 -2.21 4.63 -0.48
C LEU A 7 -2.04 3.46 0.51
N LEU A 8 -2.27 3.71 1.80
CA LEU A 8 -2.16 2.70 2.86
C LEU A 8 -3.19 1.58 2.70
N ALA A 9 -4.46 1.90 2.48
CA ALA A 9 -5.50 0.90 2.25
C ALA A 9 -5.17 0.02 1.03
N PHE A 10 -4.71 0.63 -0.06
CA PHE A 10 -4.27 -0.11 -1.25
C PHE A 10 -3.06 -1.00 -0.97
N TYR A 11 -2.11 -0.52 -0.16
CA TYR A 11 -0.95 -1.32 0.23
C TYR A 11 -1.35 -2.57 1.02
N TYR A 12 -2.23 -2.45 2.01
CA TYR A 12 -2.66 -3.62 2.77
C TYR A 12 -3.46 -4.61 1.92
N LEU A 13 -4.22 -4.13 0.93
CA LEU A 13 -4.85 -5.02 -0.05
C LEU A 13 -3.82 -5.77 -0.89
N CYS A 14 -2.80 -5.07 -1.39
CA CYS A 14 -1.68 -5.68 -2.12
C CYS A 14 -0.90 -6.69 -1.27
N ASP A 15 -0.63 -6.38 0.00
CA ASP A 15 0.08 -7.25 0.95
C ASP A 15 -0.73 -8.53 1.22
N GLN A 16 -2.04 -8.37 1.48
CA GLN A 16 -2.95 -9.48 1.65
C GLN A 16 -3.04 -10.36 0.40
N ALA A 17 -3.15 -9.76 -0.78
CA ALA A 17 -3.22 -10.48 -2.04
C ALA A 17 -1.91 -11.24 -2.33
N ALA A 18 -0.75 -10.62 -2.09
CA ALA A 18 0.54 -11.29 -2.24
C ALA A 18 0.73 -12.47 -1.27
N ALA A 19 0.11 -12.41 -0.08
CA ALA A 19 0.17 -13.48 0.90
C ALA A 19 -0.74 -14.68 0.56
N THR A 20 -1.84 -14.47 -0.17
CA THR A 20 -2.86 -15.52 -0.39
C THR A 20 -3.00 -16.00 -1.83
N GLN A 21 -2.43 -15.30 -2.81
CA GLN A 21 -2.54 -15.66 -4.22
C GLN A 21 -1.31 -15.27 -5.03
N VAL A 22 -1.13 -15.92 -6.20
CA VAL A 22 -0.13 -15.51 -7.18
C VAL A 22 -0.66 -14.28 -7.92
N LEU A 23 0.11 -13.20 -7.89
CA LEU A 23 -0.20 -11.95 -8.58
C LEU A 23 0.31 -11.98 -10.02
N SER A 24 -0.42 -11.33 -10.94
CA SER A 24 0.07 -11.09 -12.29
C SER A 24 1.24 -10.09 -12.26
N SER A 25 2.07 -10.07 -13.30
CA SER A 25 3.17 -9.09 -13.39
C SER A 25 2.67 -7.64 -13.37
N GLY A 26 1.50 -7.36 -13.93
CA GLY A 26 0.86 -6.04 -13.90
C GLY A 26 0.43 -5.64 -12.48
N ASP A 27 -0.16 -6.58 -11.73
CA ASP A 27 -0.57 -6.32 -10.35
C ASP A 27 0.65 -6.10 -9.44
N VAL A 28 1.71 -6.91 -9.61
CA VAL A 28 2.97 -6.72 -8.90
C VAL A 28 3.55 -5.33 -9.17
N ALA A 29 3.59 -4.90 -10.44
CA ALA A 29 4.09 -3.57 -10.80
C ALA A 29 3.26 -2.45 -10.15
N THR A 30 1.94 -2.61 -10.13
CA THR A 30 1.01 -1.64 -9.53
C THR A 30 1.19 -1.56 -8.01
N CYS A 31 1.25 -2.71 -7.32
CA CYS A 31 1.50 -2.78 -5.89
C CYS A 31 2.85 -2.16 -5.51
N MET A 32 3.89 -2.44 -6.28
CA MET A 32 5.23 -1.87 -6.04
C MET A 32 5.26 -0.35 -6.28
N ALA A 33 4.53 0.16 -7.28
CA ALA A 33 4.41 1.59 -7.51
C ALA A 33 3.72 2.29 -6.33
N ASN A 34 2.59 1.75 -5.83
CA ASN A 34 1.91 2.29 -4.65
C ASN A 34 2.82 2.27 -3.42
N TYR A 35 3.52 1.16 -3.18
CA TYR A 35 4.41 1.06 -2.02
C TYR A 35 5.59 2.04 -2.08
N ASN A 36 6.10 2.33 -3.28
CA ASN A 36 7.12 3.37 -3.46
C ASN A 36 6.58 4.78 -3.19
N GLN A 37 5.30 5.05 -3.47
CA GLN A 37 4.66 6.31 -3.11
C GLN A 37 4.49 6.44 -1.59
N ILE A 38 4.04 5.38 -0.91
CA ILE A 38 3.95 5.38 0.58
C ILE A 38 5.27 5.79 1.21
N LYS A 39 6.39 5.19 0.79
CA LYS A 39 7.70 5.52 1.36
C LYS A 39 8.08 6.98 1.16
N LEU A 40 7.63 7.61 0.07
CA LEU A 40 7.87 9.02 -0.17
C LEU A 40 7.07 9.93 0.77
N GLU A 41 5.86 9.53 1.18
CA GLU A 41 5.06 10.28 2.16
C GLU A 41 5.71 10.33 3.56
N PHE A 42 6.69 9.46 3.83
CA PHE A 42 7.38 9.36 5.12
C PHE A 42 8.77 10.02 5.14
N ILE A 43 9.14 10.77 4.11
CA ILE A 43 10.39 11.54 4.08
C ILE A 43 10.09 12.99 3.71
N ASP A 44 10.84 13.93 4.27
CA ASP A 44 10.75 15.36 3.93
C ASP A 44 11.89 15.72 2.97
N GLU A 45 11.90 15.06 1.81
CA GLU A 45 12.93 15.24 0.78
C GLU A 45 12.33 15.22 -0.62
N VAL A 46 12.93 15.99 -1.54
CA VAL A 46 12.62 15.87 -2.96
C VAL A 46 13.07 14.49 -3.46
N PRO A 47 12.20 13.71 -4.12
CA PRO A 47 12.57 12.39 -4.63
C PRO A 47 13.75 12.48 -5.61
N ALA A 48 14.81 11.73 -5.33
CA ALA A 48 15.93 11.56 -6.24
C ALA A 48 15.53 10.73 -7.48
N PRO A 49 16.26 10.84 -8.61
CA PRO A 49 15.96 10.08 -9.81
C PRO A 49 15.98 8.56 -9.57
N LEU A 50 15.08 7.84 -10.23
CA LEU A 50 15.04 6.38 -10.17
C LEU A 50 16.38 5.76 -10.59
N GLY A 51 16.74 4.64 -9.95
CA GLY A 51 17.98 3.92 -10.22
C GLY A 51 19.25 4.52 -9.59
N THR A 52 19.15 5.67 -8.92
CA THR A 52 20.31 6.29 -8.25
C THR A 52 20.55 5.75 -6.84
N PRO A 53 21.80 5.79 -6.33
CA PRO A 53 22.09 5.48 -4.92
C PRO A 53 21.31 6.35 -3.93
N ALA A 54 21.12 7.64 -4.26
CA ALA A 54 20.32 8.55 -3.46
C ALA A 54 18.86 8.09 -3.35
N ARG A 55 18.25 7.66 -4.46
CA ARG A 55 16.90 7.10 -4.44
C ARG A 55 16.80 5.83 -3.60
N ALA A 56 17.83 4.98 -3.64
CA ALA A 56 17.88 3.78 -2.80
C ALA A 56 17.96 4.12 -1.30
N ALA A 57 18.71 5.17 -0.92
CA ALA A 57 18.79 5.66 0.45
C ALA A 57 17.43 6.22 0.93
N GLN A 58 16.79 7.05 0.11
CA GLN A 58 15.44 7.59 0.38
C GLN A 58 14.40 6.47 0.56
N ASN A 59 14.44 5.43 -0.28
CA ASN A 59 13.56 4.28 -0.13
C ASN A 59 13.73 3.56 1.22
N ARG A 60 14.96 3.46 1.75
CA ARG A 60 15.22 2.86 3.07
C ARG A 60 14.72 3.75 4.19
N LEU A 61 14.96 5.06 4.09
CA LEU A 61 14.49 6.05 5.07
C LEU A 61 12.96 6.06 5.15
N GLY A 62 12.30 6.17 4.00
CA GLY A 62 10.83 6.15 3.91
C GLY A 62 10.22 4.83 4.38
N TYR A 63 10.89 3.70 4.12
CA TYR A 63 10.50 2.41 4.70
C TYR A 63 10.56 2.42 6.23
N ALA A 64 11.67 2.91 6.81
CA ALA A 64 11.80 3.00 8.25
C ALA A 64 10.72 3.91 8.88
N GLY A 65 10.43 5.05 8.25
CA GLY A 65 9.35 5.95 8.66
C GLY A 65 7.97 5.28 8.59
N PHE A 66 7.68 4.56 7.51
CA PHE A 66 6.44 3.80 7.38
C PHE A 66 6.30 2.73 8.48
N LYS A 67 7.35 1.94 8.74
CA LYS A 67 7.32 0.92 9.80
C LYS A 67 7.16 1.52 11.19
N ALA A 68 7.78 2.68 11.45
CA ALA A 68 7.60 3.40 12.70
C ALA A 68 6.16 3.92 12.86
N TRP A 69 5.56 4.43 11.77
CA TRP A 69 4.15 4.82 11.76
C TRP A 69 3.24 3.62 12.02
N GLU A 70 3.47 2.46 11.41
CA GLU A 70 2.68 1.26 11.69
C GLU A 70 2.74 0.87 13.17
N ALA A 71 3.94 0.89 13.76
CA ALA A 71 4.13 0.58 15.17
C ALA A 71 3.44 1.58 16.12
N ALA A 72 3.33 2.85 15.70
CA ALA A 72 2.65 3.89 16.46
C ALA A 72 1.12 3.90 16.28
N ASN A 73 0.58 3.20 15.27
CA ASN A 73 -0.85 3.20 14.94
C ASN A 73 -1.40 1.76 14.83
N PRO A 74 -1.23 0.90 15.85
CA PRO A 74 -1.58 -0.52 15.77
C PRO A 74 -3.05 -0.76 15.42
N ASP A 75 -3.98 -0.07 16.09
CA ASP A 75 -5.42 -0.25 15.89
C ASP A 75 -5.84 0.06 14.44
N LEU A 76 -5.36 1.17 13.89
CA LEU A 76 -5.63 1.55 12.50
C LEU A 76 -5.01 0.56 11.51
N VAL A 77 -3.81 0.05 11.80
CA VAL A 77 -3.17 -0.98 10.97
C VAL A 77 -4.00 -2.27 10.97
N GLU A 78 -4.51 -2.68 12.13
CA GLU A 78 -5.38 -3.85 12.25
C GLU A 78 -6.69 -3.66 11.47
N GLU A 79 -7.33 -2.50 11.57
CA GLU A 79 -8.53 -2.17 10.79
C GLU A 79 -8.28 -2.23 9.28
N LEU A 80 -7.17 -1.65 8.81
CA LEU A 80 -6.81 -1.65 7.39
C LEU A 80 -6.53 -3.07 6.87
N ARG A 81 -5.90 -3.93 7.67
CA ARG A 81 -5.66 -5.34 7.33
C ARG A 81 -6.96 -6.14 7.31
N ALA A 82 -7.82 -5.96 8.30
CA ALA A 82 -9.12 -6.62 8.37
C ALA A 82 -10.00 -6.22 7.16
N LYS A 83 -10.01 -4.94 6.81
CA LYS A 83 -10.67 -4.47 5.59
C LYS A 83 -10.07 -5.08 4.32
N ALA A 84 -8.74 -5.09 4.18
CA ALA A 84 -8.08 -5.68 3.02
C ALA A 84 -8.45 -7.16 2.83
N GLN A 85 -8.55 -7.93 3.92
CA GLN A 85 -9.00 -9.32 3.89
C GLN A 85 -10.45 -9.44 3.40
N LEU A 86 -11.36 -8.61 3.91
CA LEU A 86 -12.77 -8.60 3.50
C LEU A 86 -12.92 -8.20 2.03
N ASP A 87 -12.26 -7.13 1.62
CA ASP A 87 -12.30 -6.63 0.23
C ASP A 87 -11.82 -7.73 -0.72
N LEU A 88 -10.70 -8.38 -0.43
CA LEU A 88 -10.16 -9.48 -1.25
C LEU A 88 -11.11 -10.69 -1.33
N ALA A 89 -11.80 -11.01 -0.24
CA ALA A 89 -12.78 -12.10 -0.22
C ALA A 89 -14.02 -11.83 -1.08
N LEU A 90 -14.37 -10.54 -1.25
CA LEU A 90 -15.49 -10.09 -2.07
C LEU A 90 -15.11 -9.91 -3.55
N LEU A 91 -13.83 -9.97 -3.90
CA LEU A 91 -13.38 -9.84 -5.27
C LEU A 91 -13.78 -11.07 -6.11
N PRO A 92 -14.33 -10.88 -7.33
CA PRO A 92 -14.62 -11.98 -8.23
C PRO A 92 -13.33 -12.72 -8.62
N LYS A 93 -13.33 -14.04 -8.46
CA LYS A 93 -12.16 -14.92 -8.71
C LYS A 93 -11.75 -15.05 -10.19
N THR A 94 -12.50 -14.44 -11.09
CA THR A 94 -12.28 -14.50 -12.53
C THR A 94 -12.05 -13.10 -13.08
N GLY A 95 -10.81 -12.83 -13.51
CA GLY A 95 -10.45 -11.65 -14.29
C GLY A 95 -9.63 -10.65 -13.49
N THR A 96 -8.49 -10.30 -14.06
CA THR A 96 -7.57 -9.21 -13.69
C THR A 96 -8.33 -8.03 -13.08
N ILE A 97 -8.25 -7.87 -11.76
CA ILE A 97 -8.89 -6.74 -11.09
C ILE A 97 -7.86 -5.61 -11.03
N PRO A 98 -8.15 -4.45 -11.62
CA PRO A 98 -7.36 -3.27 -11.31
C PRO A 98 -7.62 -2.96 -9.84
N ILE A 99 -6.64 -3.29 -8.99
CA ILE A 99 -6.65 -2.97 -7.55
C ILE A 99 -7.01 -1.48 -7.32
N ALA A 100 -6.83 -0.63 -8.35
CA ALA A 100 -7.12 0.80 -8.38
C ALA A 100 -8.60 1.19 -8.13
N ASP A 101 -9.56 0.29 -8.32
CA ASP A 101 -11.00 0.62 -8.22
C ASP A 101 -11.59 0.49 -6.79
N LEU A 102 -10.79 0.06 -5.81
CA LEU A 102 -11.29 -0.40 -4.51
C LEU A 102 -11.33 0.68 -3.41
N THR A 103 -11.13 1.96 -3.74
CA THR A 103 -11.16 3.07 -2.76
C THR A 103 -12.57 3.53 -2.37
N GLY A 104 -13.51 2.59 -2.18
CA GLY A 104 -14.85 2.88 -1.66
C GLY A 104 -14.81 3.43 -0.23
N PRO A 105 -15.80 4.27 0.18
CA PRO A 105 -15.76 4.97 1.46
C PRO A 105 -15.88 4.01 2.65
N LEU A 106 -14.97 4.13 3.61
CA LEU A 106 -15.13 3.61 4.96
C LEU A 106 -16.28 4.37 5.64
N THR A 107 -17.42 3.72 5.82
CA THR A 107 -18.53 4.25 6.61
C THR A 107 -18.13 4.20 8.09
N HIS A 108 -17.89 5.37 8.69
CA HIS A 108 -17.87 5.52 10.14
C HIS A 108 -19.30 5.42 10.67
N ASN A 109 -19.52 4.52 11.63
CA ASN A 109 -20.61 4.61 12.61
C ASN A 109 -19.98 4.77 13.98
#